data_AF-A0A495QIK6-F1
#
_entry.id   AF-A0A495QIK6-F1
#
_cell.length_a   1.000
_cell.length_b   1.000
_cell.length_c   1.000
_cell.angle_alpha   90.00
_cell.angle_beta   90.00
_cell.angle_gamma   90.00
#
_symmetry.space_group_name_H-M   'P 1'
#
loop_
_entity.id
_entity.type
_entity.pdbx_description
1 polymer ?
#
loop_
_entity_poly.entity_id
_entity_poly.type
_entity_poly.pdbx_seq_one_letter_code
_entity_poly.pdbx_strand_id
1 'polypeptide(L)'
;MTDKRQSSVSDTEAQRADASQDAHEDAPGDVPEGAPAGRPVIEVSPGTHKRLTTGLGGFTMAMGACLLLVLVIYAITPRSDEEVLPTVDYGSQLWVMRNDAPYTVHAPEGLPARWRPTSSRVHGLDGADKQKPVAWHLGFVTPNDEYAALEQSNEKASEYVPRMANSSKPTGTHQVNGVAWTKYHRKDKKANSLARTLPDGVSIVVTGTASYEELAVLAASLKPQTKNGAGLTPKATATPGS
;
A
#
# COMPACT_ATOMS: atom_id res chain seq x y z
N MET A 1 -42.23 34.96 40.55
CA MET A 1 -42.03 33.86 41.50
C MET A 1 -40.91 33.01 40.91
N THR A 2 -39.64 33.30 41.26
CA THR A 2 -38.89 32.65 42.37
C THR A 2 -38.89 31.14 42.22
N ASP A 3 -37.79 30.41 42.26
CA ASP A 3 -36.39 30.67 42.63
C ASP A 3 -35.66 29.32 42.38
N LYS A 4 -34.32 29.34 42.48
CA LYS A 4 -33.49 28.23 42.99
C LYS A 4 -33.46 26.90 42.21
N ARG A 5 -32.40 26.10 42.25
CA ARG A 5 -30.98 26.12 42.64
C ARG A 5 -30.50 24.68 42.26
N GLN A 6 -29.29 24.50 41.74
CA GLN A 6 -28.15 23.87 42.46
C GLN A 6 -28.48 22.45 42.96
N SER A 7 -27.73 21.38 42.71
CA SER A 7 -26.29 21.14 42.49
C SER A 7 -26.20 19.72 41.86
N SER A 8 -25.09 19.10 41.46
CA SER A 8 -23.75 19.02 42.04
C SER A 8 -22.96 18.07 41.16
N VAL A 9 -21.80 18.47 40.65
CA VAL A 9 -20.55 17.68 40.56
C VAL A 9 -19.46 18.77 40.39
N SER A 10 -18.90 19.31 41.49
CA SER A 10 -17.66 18.85 42.14
C SER A 10 -16.56 18.54 41.14
N ASP A 11 -15.62 19.47 40.95
CA ASP A 11 -14.29 19.42 41.61
C ASP A 11 -13.29 18.64 40.73
N THR A 12 -12.06 19.08 40.44
CA THR A 12 -11.29 20.23 40.90
C THR A 12 -9.95 20.28 40.14
N GLU A 13 -9.37 21.48 40.07
CA GLU A 13 -7.94 21.81 39.83
C GLU A 13 -7.26 21.46 38.48
N ALA A 14 -6.40 22.29 37.88
CA ALA A 14 -5.79 23.59 38.23
C ALA A 14 -5.33 24.24 36.91
N GLN A 15 -5.77 25.44 36.52
CA GLN A 15 -5.32 26.78 36.95
C GLN A 15 -3.85 27.07 36.57
N ARG A 16 -3.56 27.65 35.39
CA ARG A 16 -3.54 29.10 35.05
C ARG A 16 -2.93 29.98 36.14
N ALA A 17 -1.76 30.55 35.85
CA ALA A 17 -1.32 31.82 36.43
C ALA A 17 -0.45 32.56 35.39
N ASP A 18 -0.97 33.71 34.98
CA ASP A 18 -0.28 34.79 34.28
C ASP A 18 -0.30 36.00 35.23
N ALA A 19 0.76 36.81 35.16
CA ALA A 19 0.87 38.20 35.56
C ALA A 19 0.77 38.63 37.06
N SER A 20 1.94 39.02 37.58
CA SER A 20 2.28 40.41 38.01
C SER A 20 2.07 40.92 39.45
N GLN A 21 3.14 41.59 39.95
CA GLN A 21 3.22 42.71 40.91
C GLN A 21 3.04 42.39 42.42
N ASP A 22 3.67 43.04 43.42
CA ASP A 22 4.62 44.17 43.57
C ASP A 22 5.11 44.19 45.06
N ALA A 23 6.02 45.13 45.40
CA ALA A 23 6.39 45.68 46.74
C ALA A 23 7.65 45.11 47.45
N HIS A 24 8.74 45.89 47.59
CA HIS A 24 9.11 46.85 48.68
C HIS A 24 9.57 46.12 49.96
N GLU A 25 10.62 46.44 50.72
CA GLU A 25 11.49 47.61 50.91
C GLU A 25 12.57 47.19 51.93
N ASP A 26 13.84 47.63 51.84
CA ASP A 26 14.62 48.13 53.00
C ASP A 26 16.03 48.64 52.59
N ALA A 27 16.36 49.82 53.08
CA ALA A 27 17.66 50.53 52.99
C ALA A 27 18.52 50.18 54.25
N PRO A 28 19.67 50.82 54.62
CA PRO A 28 20.31 52.05 54.10
C PRO A 28 21.85 52.00 53.97
N GLY A 29 22.47 53.09 53.46
CA GLY A 29 23.89 53.38 53.71
C GLY A 29 24.61 54.23 52.65
N ASP A 30 24.59 55.54 52.89
CA ASP A 30 25.62 56.55 52.58
C ASP A 30 26.10 56.84 51.14
N VAL A 31 25.82 58.07 50.75
CA VAL A 31 26.43 58.81 49.62
C VAL A 31 27.70 59.50 50.13
N PRO A 32 28.72 59.70 49.28
CA PRO A 32 29.23 61.06 49.18
C PRO A 32 29.41 61.57 47.75
N GLU A 33 29.32 62.89 47.71
CA GLU A 33 29.18 63.83 46.61
C GLU A 33 30.48 64.07 45.83
N GLY A 34 30.37 64.38 44.52
CA GLY A 34 31.48 64.95 43.75
C GLY A 34 31.49 64.65 42.24
N ALA A 35 31.04 65.61 41.42
CA ALA A 35 31.18 65.69 39.96
C ALA A 35 32.68 65.69 39.50
N PRO A 36 33.08 65.44 38.21
CA PRO A 36 32.37 65.88 37.00
C PRO A 36 32.39 64.96 35.75
N ALA A 37 31.50 65.32 34.83
CA ALA A 37 31.45 65.03 33.39
C ALA A 37 32.62 64.24 32.76
N GLY A 38 32.32 62.99 32.38
CA GLY A 38 33.00 62.28 31.30
C GLY A 38 31.92 61.60 30.44
N ARG A 39 31.93 61.86 29.12
CA ARG A 39 31.04 61.17 28.16
C ARG A 39 31.21 59.65 28.35
N PRO A 40 30.13 58.84 28.42
CA PRO A 40 30.32 57.40 28.35
C PRO A 40 30.79 57.06 26.93
N VAL A 41 32.09 56.85 26.79
CA VAL A 41 32.65 56.17 25.62
C VAL A 41 32.12 54.75 25.71
N ILE A 42 31.19 54.40 24.82
CA ILE A 42 30.74 53.02 24.66
C ILE A 42 31.95 52.26 24.09
N GLU A 43 32.75 51.68 24.98
CA GLU A 43 33.74 50.69 24.59
C GLU A 43 32.99 49.44 24.17
N VAL A 44 32.86 49.27 22.86
CA VAL A 44 32.50 48.00 22.26
C VAL A 44 33.56 46.97 22.64
N SER A 45 33.21 46.07 23.56
CA SER A 45 34.07 44.96 23.97
C SER A 45 34.46 44.13 22.73
N PRO A 46 35.76 43.94 22.43
CA PRO A 46 36.24 43.13 21.30
C PRO A 46 36.17 41.62 21.63
N GLY A 47 35.11 41.18 22.31
CA GLY A 47 34.94 39.80 22.76
C GLY A 47 34.14 38.90 21.83
N THR A 48 33.62 39.42 20.71
CA THR A 48 32.60 38.69 19.91
C THR A 48 33.19 37.83 18.77
N HIS A 49 34.50 37.89 18.50
CA HIS A 49 35.06 37.08 17.42
C HIS A 49 35.37 35.63 17.82
N LYS A 50 35.44 35.32 19.12
CA LYS A 50 35.73 33.95 19.59
C LYS A 50 34.52 33.04 19.75
N ARG A 51 33.30 33.53 19.48
CA ARG A 51 32.07 32.72 19.58
C ARG A 51 31.61 32.11 18.26
N LEU A 52 32.13 32.57 17.12
CA LEU A 52 31.76 32.00 15.81
C LEU A 52 32.47 30.66 15.54
N THR A 53 33.70 30.45 16.02
CA THR A 53 34.42 29.19 15.80
C THR A 53 34.09 28.10 16.82
N THR A 54 33.51 28.45 17.97
CA THR A 54 32.96 27.49 18.94
C THR A 54 31.74 26.75 18.37
N GLY A 55 31.05 27.32 17.38
CA GLY A 55 29.95 26.67 16.68
C GLY A 55 30.41 25.59 15.69
N LEU A 56 31.59 25.73 15.08
CA LEU A 56 32.04 24.81 14.02
C LEU A 56 32.47 23.46 14.59
N GLY A 57 33.20 23.45 15.70
CA GLY A 57 33.58 22.21 16.40
C GLY A 57 32.39 21.49 17.02
N GLY A 58 31.43 22.24 17.59
CA GLY A 58 30.17 21.68 18.06
C GLY A 58 29.31 21.12 16.92
N PHE A 59 29.29 21.80 15.78
CA PHE A 59 28.55 21.36 14.59
C PHE A 59 29.12 20.09 13.98
N THR A 60 30.45 19.96 13.87
CA THR A 60 31.07 18.72 13.38
C THR A 60 30.87 17.56 14.34
N MET A 61 30.92 17.81 15.66
CA MET A 61 30.58 16.81 16.68
C MET A 61 29.11 16.37 16.56
N ALA A 62 28.18 17.32 16.42
CA ALA A 62 26.76 17.04 16.26
C ALA A 62 26.46 16.27 14.97
N MET A 63 27.10 16.65 13.85
CA MET A 63 26.99 15.91 12.58
C MET A 63 27.55 14.49 12.69
N GLY A 64 28.70 14.33 13.34
CA GLY A 64 29.28 13.02 13.63
C GLY A 64 28.34 12.16 14.47
N ALA A 65 27.77 12.72 15.53
CA ALA A 65 26.81 12.02 16.39
C ALA A 65 25.55 11.59 15.62
N CYS A 66 24.99 12.46 14.77
CA CYS A 66 23.85 12.11 13.92
C CYS A 66 24.20 11.00 12.92
N LEU A 67 25.35 11.07 12.24
CA LEU A 67 25.81 10.04 11.30
C LEU A 67 26.03 8.69 12.00
N LEU A 68 26.62 8.72 13.19
CA LEU A 68 26.87 7.51 13.98
C LEU A 68 25.54 6.89 14.43
N LEU A 69 24.58 7.69 14.86
CA LEU A 69 23.23 7.24 15.18
C LEU A 69 22.53 6.62 13.96
N VAL A 70 22.62 7.27 12.78
CA VAL A 70 22.10 6.71 11.52
C VAL A 70 22.79 5.39 11.17
N LEU A 71 24.11 5.28 11.34
CA LEU A 71 24.86 4.04 11.08
C LEU A 71 24.47 2.91 12.04
N VAL A 72 24.25 3.23 13.32
CA VAL A 72 23.79 2.25 14.31
C VAL A 72 22.37 1.79 13.97
N ILE A 73 21.46 2.71 13.63
CA ILE A 73 20.12 2.36 13.16
C ILE A 73 20.22 1.53 11.87
N TYR A 74 21.07 1.90 10.93
CA TYR A 74 21.29 1.17 9.68
C TYR A 74 21.83 -0.24 9.92
N ALA A 75 22.80 -0.41 10.82
CA ALA A 75 23.41 -1.69 11.14
C ALA A 75 22.46 -2.61 11.94
N ILE A 76 21.62 -2.03 12.81
CA ILE A 76 20.63 -2.78 13.60
C ILE A 76 19.36 -3.05 12.78
N THR A 77 19.01 -2.21 11.81
CA THR A 77 17.86 -2.43 10.94
C THR A 77 18.25 -3.49 9.91
N PRO A 78 17.76 -4.73 10.03
CA PRO A 78 18.02 -5.73 9.01
C PRO A 78 17.32 -5.26 7.74
N ARG A 79 18.11 -4.75 6.79
CA ARG A 79 17.64 -4.49 5.43
C ARG A 79 17.59 -5.85 4.75
N SER A 80 16.44 -6.52 4.83
CA SER A 80 16.15 -7.66 3.98
C SER A 80 16.06 -7.13 2.55
N ASP A 81 17.14 -7.26 1.77
CA ASP A 81 17.15 -6.99 0.32
C ASP A 81 16.25 -7.96 -0.46
N GLU A 82 15.64 -8.93 0.22
CA GLU A 82 14.50 -9.69 -0.28
C GLU A 82 13.22 -9.16 0.37
N GLU A 83 12.48 -8.31 -0.34
CA GLU A 83 11.05 -8.13 -0.07
C GLU A 83 10.34 -9.45 -0.38
N VAL A 84 10.41 -10.39 0.56
CA VAL A 84 9.51 -11.54 0.60
C VAL A 84 8.13 -11.01 0.98
N LEU A 85 7.48 -10.29 0.04
CA LEU A 85 6.05 -10.00 0.05
C LEU A 85 5.29 -11.23 0.60
N PRO A 86 4.41 -11.06 1.60
CA PRO A 86 3.65 -12.17 2.15
C PRO A 86 3.00 -12.95 1.01
N THR A 87 3.33 -14.24 0.89
CA THR A 87 2.69 -15.10 -0.10
C THR A 87 1.25 -15.28 0.35
N VAL A 88 0.31 -14.66 -0.34
CA VAL A 88 -1.10 -14.77 0.00
C VAL A 88 -1.59 -16.13 -0.46
N ASP A 89 -2.09 -16.94 0.47
CA ASP A 89 -2.87 -18.12 0.11
C ASP A 89 -4.24 -17.69 -0.41
N TYR A 90 -4.43 -17.77 -1.73
CA TYR A 90 -5.68 -17.45 -2.39
C TYR A 90 -6.66 -18.64 -2.46
N GLY A 91 -6.33 -19.78 -1.84
CA GLY A 91 -7.11 -21.01 -1.89
C GLY A 91 -8.52 -20.84 -1.33
N SER A 92 -8.69 -20.04 -0.28
CA SER A 92 -10.01 -19.74 0.29
C SER A 92 -10.91 -18.95 -0.67
N GLN A 93 -10.37 -17.91 -1.30
CA GLN A 93 -11.10 -17.12 -2.31
C GLN A 93 -11.39 -17.95 -3.56
N LEU A 94 -10.43 -18.78 -4.00
CA LEU A 94 -10.65 -19.71 -5.09
C LEU A 94 -11.77 -20.69 -4.77
N TRP A 95 -11.81 -21.23 -3.55
CA TRP A 95 -12.89 -22.11 -3.13
C TRP A 95 -14.25 -21.40 -3.20
N VAL A 96 -14.36 -20.17 -2.70
CA VAL A 96 -15.60 -19.38 -2.77
C VAL A 96 -15.98 -19.12 -4.22
N MET A 97 -15.05 -18.61 -5.03
CA MET A 97 -15.27 -18.30 -6.44
C MET A 97 -15.71 -19.53 -7.24
N ARG A 98 -15.08 -20.69 -7.04
CA ARG A 98 -15.44 -21.94 -7.72
C ARG A 98 -16.87 -22.40 -7.40
N ASN A 99 -17.37 -22.13 -6.19
CA ASN A 99 -18.67 -22.62 -5.73
C ASN A 99 -19.80 -21.63 -5.98
N ASP A 100 -19.55 -20.34 -5.76
CA ASP A 100 -20.57 -19.31 -5.65
C ASP A 100 -20.58 -18.33 -6.84
N ALA A 101 -19.51 -18.28 -7.65
CA ALA A 101 -19.52 -17.44 -8.85
C ALA A 101 -20.51 -17.97 -9.90
N PRO A 102 -21.18 -17.07 -10.64
CA PRO A 102 -22.14 -17.44 -11.68
C PRO A 102 -21.46 -17.88 -12.99
N TYR A 103 -20.16 -18.19 -12.97
CA TYR A 103 -19.37 -18.57 -14.14
C TYR A 103 -18.24 -19.53 -13.77
N THR A 104 -17.64 -20.18 -14.78
CA THR A 104 -16.47 -21.05 -14.57
C THR A 104 -15.22 -20.21 -14.37
N VAL A 105 -14.73 -20.19 -13.15
CA VAL A 105 -13.54 -19.43 -12.75
C VAL A 105 -12.29 -20.07 -13.32
N HIS A 106 -11.31 -19.27 -13.73
CA HIS A 106 -10.03 -19.79 -14.23
C HIS A 106 -8.93 -19.45 -13.24
N ALA A 107 -8.20 -20.43 -12.73
CA ALA A 107 -7.10 -20.20 -11.79
C ALA A 107 -5.77 -20.69 -12.37
N PRO A 108 -4.65 -20.07 -12.01
CA PRO A 108 -3.35 -20.54 -12.47
C PRO A 108 -2.98 -21.87 -11.81
N GLU A 109 -2.55 -22.83 -12.62
CA GLU A 109 -2.02 -24.12 -12.20
C GLU A 109 -0.65 -24.37 -12.84
N GLY A 110 0.30 -24.89 -12.07
CA GLY A 110 1.63 -25.22 -12.58
C GLY A 110 2.50 -24.01 -12.91
N LEU A 111 2.26 -22.86 -12.28
CA LEU A 111 3.17 -21.71 -12.38
C LEU A 111 4.57 -22.08 -11.84
N PRO A 112 5.66 -21.56 -12.45
CA PRO A 112 7.01 -21.74 -11.92
C PRO A 112 7.13 -21.23 -10.47
N ALA A 113 7.99 -21.86 -9.67
CA ALA A 113 8.14 -21.59 -8.23
C ALA A 113 8.47 -20.12 -7.86
N ARG A 114 8.99 -19.34 -8.82
CA ARG A 114 9.32 -17.93 -8.66
C ARG A 114 8.11 -16.99 -8.77
N TRP A 115 6.94 -17.48 -9.19
CA TRP A 115 5.70 -16.73 -9.20
C TRP A 115 5.08 -16.71 -7.81
N ARG A 116 4.85 -15.51 -7.27
CA ARG A 116 4.43 -15.35 -5.88
C ARG A 116 3.12 -14.58 -5.80
N PRO A 117 2.01 -15.19 -5.33
CA PRO A 117 0.75 -14.47 -5.14
C PRO A 117 0.88 -13.40 -4.05
N THR A 118 0.45 -12.18 -4.35
CA THR A 118 0.56 -11.01 -3.47
C THR A 118 -0.79 -10.48 -3.02
N SER A 119 -1.86 -10.73 -3.76
CA SER A 119 -3.20 -10.25 -3.43
C SER A 119 -4.29 -11.11 -4.04
N SER A 120 -5.39 -11.33 -3.32
CA SER A 120 -6.59 -11.96 -3.84
C SER A 120 -7.81 -11.19 -3.33
N ARG A 121 -8.68 -10.72 -4.24
CA ARG A 121 -9.88 -9.95 -3.88
C ARG A 121 -11.07 -10.42 -4.70
N VAL A 122 -12.15 -10.71 -4.00
CA VAL A 122 -13.43 -11.10 -4.59
C VAL A 122 -14.42 -9.97 -4.39
N HIS A 123 -15.18 -9.66 -5.43
CA HIS A 123 -16.20 -8.61 -5.45
C HIS A 123 -17.53 -9.19 -5.92
N GLY A 124 -18.64 -8.71 -5.32
CA GLY A 124 -19.99 -9.06 -5.79
C GLY A 124 -20.58 -10.33 -5.16
N LEU A 125 -19.88 -10.99 -4.24
CA LEU A 125 -20.39 -12.14 -3.47
C LEU A 125 -20.78 -11.79 -2.02
N ASP A 126 -20.49 -10.57 -1.59
CA ASP A 126 -20.64 -10.06 -0.23
C ASP A 126 -22.01 -9.42 0.07
N GLY A 127 -22.90 -9.33 -0.93
CA GLY A 127 -24.21 -8.67 -0.81
C GLY A 127 -25.41 -9.58 -1.02
N ALA A 128 -26.57 -9.18 -0.48
CA ALA A 128 -27.86 -9.84 -0.75
C ALA A 128 -28.32 -9.69 -2.21
N ASP A 129 -27.73 -8.74 -2.94
CA ASP A 129 -28.03 -8.45 -4.33
C ASP A 129 -27.23 -9.35 -5.28
N LYS A 130 -27.84 -10.47 -5.66
CA LYS A 130 -27.27 -11.44 -6.61
C LYS A 130 -27.20 -10.95 -8.05
N GLN A 131 -27.64 -9.72 -8.35
CA GLN A 131 -27.63 -9.17 -9.71
C GLN A 131 -26.32 -8.44 -10.04
N LYS A 132 -25.47 -8.18 -9.04
CA LYS A 132 -24.17 -7.55 -9.28
C LYS A 132 -23.21 -8.51 -9.99
N PRO A 133 -22.41 -8.02 -10.96
CA PRO A 133 -21.34 -8.81 -11.54
C PRO A 133 -20.34 -9.23 -10.46
N VAL A 134 -19.90 -10.48 -10.55
CA VAL A 134 -18.91 -11.07 -9.66
C VAL A 134 -17.55 -10.96 -10.32
N ALA A 135 -16.60 -10.35 -9.63
CA ALA A 135 -15.24 -10.20 -10.12
C ALA A 135 -14.21 -10.81 -9.15
N TRP A 136 -13.15 -11.38 -9.71
CA TRP A 136 -12.01 -11.86 -8.95
C TRP A 136 -10.72 -11.28 -9.49
N HIS A 137 -9.97 -10.70 -8.56
CA HIS A 137 -8.63 -10.16 -8.76
C HIS A 137 -7.62 -11.06 -8.06
N LEU A 138 -6.58 -11.47 -8.77
CA LEU A 138 -5.48 -12.26 -8.22
C LEU A 138 -4.15 -11.69 -8.72
N GLY A 139 -3.39 -11.07 -7.82
CA GLY A 139 -2.10 -10.44 -8.10
C GLY A 139 -0.92 -11.35 -7.78
N PHE A 140 0.14 -11.22 -8.57
CA PHE A 140 1.40 -11.94 -8.48
C PHE A 140 2.58 -10.99 -8.67
N VAL A 141 3.72 -11.40 -8.08
CA VAL A 141 5.05 -10.96 -8.51
C VAL A 141 5.63 -12.03 -9.44
N THR A 142 6.18 -11.60 -10.58
CA THR A 142 6.79 -12.47 -11.59
C THR A 142 8.24 -12.82 -11.21
N PRO A 143 8.89 -13.76 -11.92
CA PRO A 143 10.30 -14.10 -11.67
C PRO A 143 11.30 -12.97 -11.90
N ASN A 144 10.89 -11.89 -12.59
CA ASN A 144 11.69 -10.68 -12.83
C ASN A 144 11.28 -9.53 -11.90
N ASP A 145 10.60 -9.83 -10.79
CA ASP A 145 10.14 -8.86 -9.78
C ASP A 145 9.15 -7.81 -10.33
N GLU A 146 8.47 -8.13 -11.41
CA GLU A 146 7.42 -7.31 -12.00
C GLU A 146 6.04 -7.73 -11.48
N TYR A 147 5.05 -6.84 -11.62
CA TYR A 147 3.68 -7.13 -11.23
C TYR A 147 2.88 -7.75 -12.39
N ALA A 148 2.11 -8.78 -12.07
CA ALA A 148 1.12 -9.38 -12.97
C ALA A 148 -0.14 -9.74 -12.20
N ALA A 149 -1.31 -9.42 -12.75
CA ALA A 149 -2.60 -9.69 -12.13
C ALA A 149 -3.53 -10.38 -13.12
N LEU A 150 -4.32 -11.31 -12.59
CA LEU A 150 -5.45 -11.94 -13.23
C LEU A 150 -6.73 -11.26 -12.74
N GLU A 151 -7.48 -10.72 -13.70
CA GLU A 151 -8.76 -10.07 -13.49
C GLU A 151 -9.81 -10.86 -14.28
N GLN A 152 -10.88 -11.27 -13.61
CA GLN A 152 -11.98 -12.02 -14.24
C GLN A 152 -13.33 -11.54 -13.73
N SER A 153 -14.30 -11.45 -14.64
CA SER A 153 -15.66 -11.03 -14.30
C SER A 153 -16.67 -11.48 -15.36
N ASN A 154 -17.93 -11.66 -14.94
CA ASN A 154 -19.10 -11.80 -15.82
C ASN A 154 -19.75 -10.45 -16.20
N GLU A 155 -19.12 -9.33 -15.85
CA GLU A 155 -19.52 -8.02 -16.33
C GLU A 155 -19.36 -7.91 -17.86
N LYS A 156 -20.13 -7.01 -18.47
CA LYS A 156 -20.08 -6.76 -19.92
C LYS A 156 -18.65 -6.44 -20.37
N ALA A 157 -18.13 -7.24 -21.30
CA ALA A 157 -16.74 -7.14 -21.76
C ALA A 157 -16.34 -5.75 -22.28
N SER A 158 -17.26 -5.05 -22.94
CA SER A 158 -17.03 -3.69 -23.47
C SER A 158 -16.76 -2.64 -22.38
N GLU A 159 -17.15 -2.92 -21.13
CA GLU A 159 -16.97 -2.05 -19.97
C GLU A 159 -15.83 -2.57 -19.09
N TYR A 160 -15.80 -3.89 -18.84
CA TYR A 160 -14.81 -4.53 -17.98
C TYR A 160 -13.39 -4.49 -18.56
N VAL A 161 -13.22 -4.88 -19.82
CA VAL A 161 -11.88 -5.03 -20.42
C VAL A 161 -11.14 -3.69 -20.48
N PRO A 162 -11.71 -2.59 -21.00
CA PRO A 162 -11.02 -1.30 -21.03
C PRO A 162 -10.66 -0.77 -19.64
N ARG A 163 -11.51 -1.06 -18.64
CA ARG A 163 -11.28 -0.64 -17.25
C ARG A 163 -10.13 -1.40 -16.60
N MET A 164 -10.07 -2.73 -16.77
CA MET A 164 -8.97 -3.54 -16.23
C MET A 164 -7.65 -3.33 -17.00
N ALA A 165 -7.73 -3.21 -18.33
CA ALA A 165 -6.57 -2.88 -19.16
C ALA A 165 -6.14 -1.41 -19.02
N ASN A 166 -6.95 -0.56 -18.37
CA ASN A 166 -6.76 0.89 -18.31
C ASN A 166 -6.47 1.52 -19.69
N SER A 167 -7.08 0.95 -20.73
CA SER A 167 -6.90 1.33 -22.12
C SER A 167 -8.07 0.81 -22.95
N SER A 168 -8.71 1.68 -23.71
CA SER A 168 -9.79 1.31 -24.64
C SER A 168 -9.28 0.94 -26.04
N LYS A 169 -7.99 1.13 -26.32
CA LYS A 169 -7.40 0.95 -27.65
C LYS A 169 -6.57 -0.34 -27.69
N PRO A 170 -7.00 -1.37 -28.43
CA PRO A 170 -6.18 -2.55 -28.64
C PRO A 170 -4.93 -2.19 -29.46
N THR A 171 -3.81 -2.80 -29.13
CA THR A 171 -2.50 -2.59 -29.78
C THR A 171 -2.08 -3.77 -30.67
N GLY A 172 -2.89 -4.83 -30.71
CA GLY A 172 -2.69 -6.00 -31.55
C GLY A 172 -3.16 -7.26 -30.84
N THR A 173 -2.61 -8.41 -31.24
CA THR A 173 -2.88 -9.71 -30.63
C THR A 173 -1.60 -10.39 -30.15
N HIS A 174 -1.75 -11.34 -29.23
CA HIS A 174 -0.70 -12.21 -28.72
C HIS A 174 -1.25 -13.64 -28.60
N GLN A 175 -0.50 -14.64 -29.02
CA GLN A 175 -0.93 -16.04 -28.98
C GLN A 175 -0.45 -16.69 -27.69
N VAL A 176 -1.36 -17.30 -26.94
CA VAL A 176 -1.05 -18.03 -25.71
C VAL A 176 -1.69 -19.41 -25.80
N ASN A 177 -0.89 -20.49 -25.78
CA ASN A 177 -1.37 -21.87 -25.96
C ASN A 177 -2.32 -22.06 -27.17
N GLY A 178 -2.00 -21.40 -28.30
CA GLY A 178 -2.82 -21.45 -29.51
C GLY A 178 -4.10 -20.59 -29.48
N VAL A 179 -4.33 -19.85 -28.40
CA VAL A 179 -5.49 -18.96 -28.26
C VAL A 179 -5.07 -17.49 -28.42
N ALA A 180 -5.86 -16.72 -29.16
CA ALA A 180 -5.64 -15.30 -29.36
C ALA A 180 -6.10 -14.47 -28.17
N TRP A 181 -5.19 -13.64 -27.67
CA TRP A 181 -5.44 -12.60 -26.69
C TRP A 181 -5.26 -11.23 -27.33
N THR A 182 -6.15 -10.30 -27.01
CA THR A 182 -6.04 -8.91 -27.45
C THR A 182 -5.05 -8.19 -26.55
N LYS A 183 -4.06 -7.54 -27.15
CA LYS A 183 -3.08 -6.72 -26.44
C LYS A 183 -3.62 -5.32 -26.18
N TYR A 184 -3.33 -4.81 -25.00
CA TYR A 184 -3.53 -3.43 -24.62
C TYR A 184 -2.26 -2.91 -23.99
N HIS A 185 -2.00 -1.63 -24.19
CA HIS A 185 -0.87 -0.95 -23.57
C HIS A 185 -1.31 0.36 -22.95
N ARG A 186 -0.91 0.56 -21.70
CA ARG A 186 -1.12 1.76 -20.92
C ARG A 186 0.17 2.58 -20.91
N LYS A 187 0.18 3.72 -21.62
CA LYS A 187 1.39 4.52 -21.85
C LYS A 187 1.95 5.21 -20.60
N ASP A 188 1.09 5.69 -19.70
CA ASP A 188 1.47 6.49 -18.53
C ASP A 188 2.17 5.66 -17.44
N LYS A 189 1.80 4.39 -17.29
CA LYS A 189 2.41 3.46 -16.32
C LYS A 189 3.22 2.34 -16.96
N LYS A 190 3.41 2.37 -18.29
CA LYS A 190 4.07 1.31 -19.07
C LYS A 190 3.51 -0.10 -18.77
N ALA A 191 2.23 -0.19 -18.46
CA ALA A 191 1.59 -1.46 -18.15
C ALA A 191 1.10 -2.15 -19.42
N ASN A 192 1.23 -3.47 -19.46
CA ASN A 192 0.76 -4.32 -20.53
C ASN A 192 -0.48 -5.08 -20.07
N SER A 193 -1.37 -5.38 -21.00
CA SER A 193 -2.50 -6.26 -20.71
C SER A 193 -2.81 -7.17 -21.87
N LEU A 194 -3.19 -8.39 -21.55
CA LEU A 194 -3.74 -9.40 -22.44
C LEU A 194 -5.18 -9.64 -22.01
N ALA A 195 -6.14 -9.40 -22.89
CA ALA A 195 -7.54 -9.67 -22.60
C ALA A 195 -8.15 -10.66 -23.58
N ARG A 196 -9.10 -11.45 -23.11
CA ARG A 196 -9.98 -12.26 -23.93
C ARG A 196 -11.36 -12.33 -23.29
N THR A 197 -12.36 -12.53 -24.12
CA THR A 197 -13.72 -12.83 -23.69
C THR A 197 -14.03 -14.27 -24.08
N LEU A 198 -14.50 -15.05 -23.12
CA LEU A 198 -14.90 -16.44 -23.31
C LEU A 198 -16.29 -16.51 -23.98
N PRO A 199 -16.65 -17.65 -24.60
CA PRO A 199 -17.96 -17.81 -25.25
C PRO A 199 -19.15 -17.68 -24.31
N ASP A 200 -18.96 -17.90 -23.01
CA ASP A 200 -19.95 -17.73 -21.95
C ASP A 200 -20.10 -16.27 -21.48
N GLY A 201 -19.35 -15.34 -22.08
CA GLY A 201 -19.39 -13.91 -21.77
C GLY A 201 -18.42 -13.45 -20.69
N VAL A 202 -17.68 -14.37 -20.04
CA VAL A 202 -16.68 -14.03 -19.02
C VAL A 202 -15.51 -13.31 -19.66
N SER A 203 -15.11 -12.19 -19.08
CA SER A 203 -13.91 -11.47 -19.47
C SER A 203 -12.75 -11.89 -18.59
N ILE A 204 -11.63 -12.30 -19.20
CA ILE A 204 -10.36 -12.57 -18.52
C ILE A 204 -9.35 -11.55 -19.01
N VAL A 205 -8.75 -10.81 -18.09
CA VAL A 205 -7.71 -9.83 -18.37
C VAL A 205 -6.50 -10.14 -17.50
N VAL A 206 -5.37 -10.36 -18.13
CA VAL A 206 -4.08 -10.48 -17.46
C VAL A 206 -3.34 -9.16 -17.66
N THR A 207 -3.05 -8.44 -16.59
CA THR A 207 -2.57 -7.04 -16.64
C THR A 207 -1.46 -6.80 -15.63
N GLY A 208 -0.51 -5.93 -15.95
CA GLY A 208 0.57 -5.61 -15.03
C GLY A 208 1.71 -4.82 -15.66
N THR A 209 2.78 -4.62 -14.88
CA THR A 209 4.02 -4.01 -15.37
C THR A 209 4.92 -5.02 -16.08
N ALA A 210 4.68 -6.32 -15.86
CA ALA A 210 5.40 -7.40 -16.50
C ALA A 210 5.32 -7.35 -18.04
N SER A 211 6.30 -8.00 -18.67
CA SER A 211 6.37 -8.13 -20.13
C SER A 211 5.18 -8.96 -20.67
N TYR A 212 4.84 -8.79 -21.96
CA TYR A 212 3.80 -9.62 -22.57
C TYR A 212 4.11 -11.12 -22.47
N GLU A 213 5.38 -11.51 -22.51
CA GLU A 213 5.81 -12.91 -22.38
C GLU A 213 5.52 -13.46 -20.99
N GLU A 214 5.78 -12.70 -19.93
CA GLU A 214 5.43 -13.13 -18.56
C GLU A 214 3.92 -13.14 -18.34
N LEU A 215 3.20 -12.13 -18.83
CA LEU A 215 1.73 -12.14 -18.81
C LEU A 215 1.19 -13.35 -19.59
N ALA A 216 1.85 -13.76 -20.67
CA ALA A 216 1.50 -14.95 -21.43
C ALA A 216 1.76 -16.24 -20.63
N VAL A 217 2.83 -16.31 -19.83
CA VAL A 217 3.05 -17.45 -18.90
C VAL A 217 1.91 -17.55 -17.89
N LEU A 218 1.50 -16.43 -17.29
CA LEU A 218 0.35 -16.42 -16.38
C LEU A 218 -0.93 -16.84 -17.10
N ALA A 219 -1.22 -16.24 -18.26
CA ALA A 219 -2.38 -16.58 -19.09
C ALA A 219 -2.39 -18.06 -19.53
N ALA A 220 -1.22 -18.64 -19.82
CA ALA A 220 -1.06 -20.04 -20.22
C ALA A 220 -1.32 -21.02 -19.08
N SER A 221 -1.04 -20.61 -17.84
CA SER A 221 -1.26 -21.42 -16.64
C SER A 221 -2.73 -21.50 -16.24
N LEU A 222 -3.61 -20.65 -16.79
CA LEU A 222 -5.01 -20.59 -16.39
C LEU A 222 -5.78 -21.86 -16.79
N LYS A 223 -6.34 -22.54 -15.79
CA LYS A 223 -7.18 -23.73 -15.94
C LYS A 223 -8.60 -23.47 -15.43
N PRO A 224 -9.64 -23.92 -16.15
CA PRO A 224 -11.01 -23.87 -15.67
C PRO A 224 -11.17 -24.64 -14.35
N GLN A 225 -11.77 -24.01 -13.37
CA GLN A 225 -12.01 -24.55 -12.04
C GLN A 225 -13.47 -25.00 -11.97
N THR A 226 -13.73 -26.25 -12.32
CA THR A 226 -15.09 -26.79 -12.32
C THR A 226 -15.60 -26.91 -10.89
N LYS A 227 -16.87 -26.52 -10.66
CA LYS A 227 -17.59 -26.80 -9.42
C LYS A 227 -17.60 -28.32 -9.20
N ASN A 228 -17.04 -28.80 -8.08
CA ASN A 228 -16.99 -30.24 -7.79
C ASN A 228 -18.41 -30.83 -7.92
N GLY A 229 -18.59 -31.66 -8.96
CA GLY A 229 -19.90 -32.11 -9.44
C GLY A 229 -19.87 -32.76 -10.83
N ALA A 230 -18.76 -32.67 -11.57
CA ALA A 230 -18.55 -33.41 -12.82
C ALA A 230 -17.21 -34.17 -12.75
N GLY A 231 -17.21 -35.33 -12.11
CA GLY A 231 -15.98 -36.13 -11.96
C GLY A 231 -16.03 -37.36 -11.06
N LEU A 232 -17.20 -37.85 -10.64
CA LEU A 232 -17.37 -39.28 -10.37
C LEU A 232 -18.01 -39.87 -11.62
N THR A 233 -17.23 -40.14 -12.65
CA THR A 233 -17.62 -41.17 -13.61
C THR A 233 -17.63 -42.49 -12.83
N PRO A 234 -18.78 -43.15 -12.60
CA PRO A 234 -18.73 -44.58 -12.31
C PRO A 234 -18.00 -45.20 -13.49
N LYS A 235 -16.82 -45.78 -13.22
CA LYS A 235 -16.16 -46.68 -14.14
C LYS A 235 -17.21 -47.74 -14.49
N ALA A 236 -17.79 -47.65 -15.68
CA ALA A 236 -18.67 -48.68 -16.19
C ALA A 236 -17.84 -49.96 -16.25
N THR A 237 -18.00 -50.83 -15.25
CA THR A 237 -17.48 -52.18 -15.29
C THR A 237 -18.14 -52.84 -16.49
N ALA A 238 -17.31 -53.13 -17.50
CA ALA A 238 -17.71 -53.92 -18.65
C ALA A 238 -18.39 -55.20 -18.17
N THR A 239 -19.59 -55.45 -18.65
CA THR A 239 -20.25 -56.76 -18.57
C THR A 239 -19.71 -57.59 -19.73
N PRO A 240 -18.96 -58.69 -19.53
CA PRO A 240 -18.77 -59.67 -20.57
C PRO A 240 -20.05 -60.50 -20.67
N GLY A 241 -20.61 -60.56 -21.87
CA GLY A 241 -21.75 -61.43 -22.17
C GLY A 241 -21.41 -62.91 -21.97
N SER A 242 -22.46 -63.70 -21.80
CA SER A 242 -22.51 -65.14 -22.04
C SER A 242 -23.88 -65.47 -22.60
#